data_AF-A0A413I3G7-F1
#
_entry.id   AF-A0A413I3G7-F1
#
_cell.length_a   1.000
_cell.length_b   1.000
_cell.length_c   1.000
_cell.angle_alpha   90.00
_cell.angle_beta   90.00
_cell.angle_gamma   90.00
#
_symmetry.space_group_name_H-M   'P 1'
#
loop_
_entity.id
_entity.type
_entity.pdbx_description
1 polymer ?
#
loop_
_entity_poly.entity_id
_entity_poly.type
_entity_poly.pdbx_seq_one_letter_code
_entity_poly.pdbx_strand_id
1 'polypeptide(L)'
;MFVRKKKNRSGTTSVVVVDKHGGKFKELHTVGIANSDEEIEKLLIQGKAWINSYLGVQKLDFDGPKRKEEELYAAKAMLGNVESILLNGAKFILDKVYDSIGFNRVDDNVLRHLVVARLCHPMSRMATVDYLNSGHR
;
A
#
# COMPACT_ATOMS: atom_id res chain seq x y z
N MET A 1 -29.22 -7.97 -15.59
CA MET A 1 -29.66 -7.73 -14.19
C MET A 1 -29.18 -6.40 -13.62
N PHE A 2 -30.04 -5.69 -12.86
CA PHE A 2 -29.68 -4.51 -12.07
C PHE A 2 -30.66 -4.29 -10.91
N VAL A 3 -30.28 -3.47 -9.93
CA VAL A 3 -31.14 -3.08 -8.79
C VAL A 3 -32.03 -1.90 -9.18
N ARG A 4 -33.33 -2.01 -8.95
CA ARG A 4 -34.34 -0.98 -9.28
C ARG A 4 -35.10 -0.57 -8.02
N LYS A 5 -35.31 0.75 -7.87
CA LYS A 5 -36.23 1.33 -6.89
C LYS A 5 -37.64 1.40 -7.49
N LYS A 6 -38.64 0.95 -6.74
CA LYS A 6 -40.06 1.00 -7.11
C LYS A 6 -40.84 1.70 -6.00
N LYS A 7 -41.32 2.92 -6.26
CA LYS A 7 -42.18 3.63 -5.31
C LYS A 7 -43.57 2.99 -5.28
N ASN A 8 -44.06 2.70 -4.09
CA ASN A 8 -45.39 2.12 -3.85
C ASN A 8 -46.41 3.23 -3.55
N ARG A 9 -47.68 2.93 -3.78
CA ARG A 9 -48.80 3.86 -3.49
C ARG A 9 -48.90 4.23 -2.01
N SER A 10 -48.37 3.39 -1.11
CA SER A 10 -48.30 3.61 0.33
C SER A 10 -47.19 4.60 0.77
N GLY A 11 -46.38 5.11 -0.16
CA GLY A 11 -45.24 5.99 0.15
C GLY A 11 -43.93 5.25 0.44
N THR A 12 -43.95 3.92 0.57
CA THR A 12 -42.72 3.11 0.72
C THR A 12 -42.03 2.87 -0.63
N THR A 13 -40.75 2.53 -0.60
CA THR A 13 -39.97 2.16 -1.78
C THR A 13 -39.53 0.71 -1.68
N SER A 14 -39.95 -0.13 -2.63
CA SER A 14 -39.42 -1.48 -2.80
C SER A 14 -38.12 -1.44 -3.59
N VAL A 15 -37.11 -2.16 -3.10
CA VAL A 15 -35.84 -2.37 -3.80
C VAL A 15 -35.83 -3.80 -4.33
N VAL A 16 -35.75 -3.93 -5.66
CA VAL A 16 -35.88 -5.21 -6.36
C VAL A 16 -34.73 -5.40 -7.34
N VAL A 17 -34.31 -6.63 -7.54
CA VAL A 17 -33.39 -7.02 -8.62
C VAL A 17 -34.21 -7.43 -9.82
N VAL A 18 -34.01 -6.73 -10.93
CA VAL A 18 -34.70 -6.99 -12.19
C VAL A 18 -33.71 -7.46 -13.24
N ASP A 19 -34.20 -8.30 -14.13
CA ASP A 19 -33.50 -8.70 -15.33
C ASP A 19 -34.22 -8.23 -16.58
N LYS A 20 -33.45 -7.78 -17.57
CA LYS A 20 -33.97 -7.19 -18.79
C LYS A 20 -33.47 -7.99 -19.98
N HIS A 21 -34.34 -8.81 -20.55
CA HIS A 21 -34.07 -9.58 -21.76
C HIS A 21 -35.22 -9.37 -22.77
N GLY A 22 -34.88 -9.14 -24.04
CA GLY A 22 -35.86 -8.94 -25.11
C GLY A 22 -36.82 -7.76 -24.89
N GLY A 23 -36.37 -6.70 -24.21
CA GLY A 23 -37.19 -5.52 -23.90
C GLY A 23 -38.18 -5.70 -22.74
N LYS A 24 -38.35 -6.92 -22.21
CA LYS A 24 -39.22 -7.20 -21.06
C LYS A 24 -38.41 -7.19 -19.76
N PHE A 25 -39.03 -6.70 -18.70
CA PHE A 25 -38.48 -6.76 -17.35
C PHE A 25 -39.06 -7.95 -16.61
N LYS A 26 -38.18 -8.77 -16.01
CA LYS A 26 -38.55 -9.83 -15.09
C LYS A 26 -37.98 -9.50 -13.72
N GLU A 27 -38.82 -9.51 -12.69
CA GLU A 27 -38.35 -9.40 -11.31
C GLU A 27 -37.78 -10.75 -10.88
N LEU A 28 -36.52 -10.75 -10.44
CA LEU A 28 -35.83 -11.96 -10.01
C LEU A 28 -35.86 -12.12 -8.50
N HIS A 29 -35.73 -11.02 -7.76
CA HIS A 29 -35.62 -11.04 -6.31
C HIS A 29 -36.05 -9.70 -5.70
N THR A 30 -36.77 -9.76 -4.59
CA THR A 30 -37.09 -8.59 -3.77
C THR A 30 -36.08 -8.49 -2.63
N VAL A 31 -35.27 -7.43 -2.64
CA VAL A 31 -34.26 -7.21 -1.60
C VAL A 31 -34.92 -6.73 -0.31
N GLY A 32 -35.92 -5.86 -0.43
CA GLY A 32 -36.68 -5.35 0.71
C GLY A 32 -37.56 -4.15 0.37
N ILE A 33 -38.23 -3.62 1.40
CA ILE A 33 -39.08 -2.43 1.31
C ILE A 33 -38.63 -1.48 2.42
N ALA A 34 -38.44 -0.21 2.09
CA ALA A 34 -37.99 0.82 3.02
C ALA A 34 -38.79 2.11 2.85
N ASN A 35 -38.81 2.93 3.90
CA ASN A 35 -39.47 4.24 3.90
C ASN A 35 -38.51 5.42 4.14
N SER A 36 -37.24 5.16 4.47
CA SER A 36 -36.18 6.16 4.64
C SER A 36 -35.10 6.01 3.57
N ASP A 37 -34.45 7.12 3.21
CA ASP A 37 -33.40 7.12 2.18
C ASP A 37 -32.16 6.31 2.60
N GLU A 38 -31.83 6.31 3.89
CA GLU A 38 -30.73 5.55 4.47
C GLU A 38 -30.95 4.04 4.35
N GLU A 39 -32.17 3.55 4.65
CA GLU A 39 -32.52 2.14 4.47
C GLU A 39 -32.56 1.76 2.99
N ILE A 40 -33.06 2.64 2.13
CA ILE A 40 -33.04 2.43 0.69
C ILE A 40 -31.60 2.26 0.19
N GLU A 41 -30.65 3.07 0.66
CA GLU A 41 -29.25 2.98 0.28
C GLU A 41 -28.61 1.65 0.74
N LYS A 42 -28.90 1.22 1.97
CA LYS A 42 -28.47 -0.11 2.45
C LYS A 42 -29.02 -1.24 1.58
N LEU A 43 -30.31 -1.19 1.24
CA LEU A 43 -30.95 -2.18 0.36
C LEU A 43 -30.36 -2.15 -1.06
N LEU A 44 -29.94 -0.99 -1.58
CA LEU A 44 -29.26 -0.91 -2.88
C LEU A 44 -27.90 -1.62 -2.85
N ILE A 45 -27.12 -1.45 -1.78
CA ILE A 45 -25.83 -2.11 -1.59
C ILE A 45 -26.03 -3.63 -1.51
N GLN A 46 -27.01 -4.08 -0.72
CA GLN A 46 -27.37 -5.49 -0.61
C GLN A 46 -27.82 -6.09 -1.95
N GLY A 47 -28.65 -5.37 -2.71
CA GLY A 47 -29.09 -5.81 -4.04
C GLY A 47 -27.91 -5.97 -5.02
N LYS A 48 -26.93 -5.05 -4.98
CA LYS A 48 -25.71 -5.18 -5.79
C LYS A 48 -24.87 -6.37 -5.36
N ALA A 49 -24.73 -6.61 -4.06
CA ALA A 49 -24.02 -7.78 -3.53
C ALA A 49 -24.70 -9.09 -3.98
N TRP A 50 -26.04 -9.14 -3.92
CA TRP A 50 -26.83 -10.27 -4.38
C TRP A 50 -26.66 -10.54 -5.88
N ILE A 51 -26.61 -9.50 -6.72
CA ILE A 51 -26.31 -9.66 -8.15
C ILE A 51 -24.94 -10.29 -8.36
N ASN A 52 -23.92 -9.81 -7.64
CA ASN A 52 -22.56 -10.34 -7.79
C ASN A 52 -22.48 -11.80 -7.35
N SER A 53 -23.13 -12.18 -6.24
CA SER A 53 -23.17 -13.56 -5.79
C SER A 53 -23.95 -14.45 -6.77
N TYR A 54 -25.09 -13.97 -7.29
CA TYR A 54 -25.91 -14.71 -8.25
C TYR A 54 -25.18 -14.95 -9.58
N LEU A 55 -24.37 -13.98 -10.05
CA LEU A 55 -23.58 -14.10 -11.27
C LEU A 55 -22.23 -14.80 -11.04
N GLY A 56 -21.88 -15.17 -9.81
CA GLY A 56 -20.58 -15.76 -9.47
C GLY A 56 -19.39 -14.79 -9.66
N VAL A 57 -19.64 -13.49 -9.68
CA VAL A 57 -18.60 -12.47 -9.88
C VAL A 57 -17.86 -12.26 -8.56
N GLN A 58 -16.63 -12.76 -8.48
CA GLN A 58 -15.74 -12.49 -7.36
C GLN A 58 -15.15 -11.08 -7.52
N LYS A 59 -15.52 -10.16 -6.63
CA LYS A 59 -14.85 -8.85 -6.55
C LYS A 59 -13.52 -9.01 -5.83
N LEU A 60 -12.43 -8.76 -6.54
CA LEU A 60 -11.13 -8.53 -5.94
C LEU A 60 -11.11 -7.10 -5.42
N ASP A 61 -11.00 -6.95 -4.10
CA ASP A 61 -10.79 -5.66 -3.46
C ASP A 61 -9.29 -5.35 -3.44
N PHE A 62 -8.88 -4.44 -4.33
CA PHE A 62 -7.50 -3.95 -4.41
C PHE A 62 -7.26 -2.68 -3.60
N ASP A 63 -8.33 -2.03 -3.09
CA ASP A 63 -8.27 -0.68 -2.51
C ASP A 63 -8.67 -0.65 -1.02
N GLY A 64 -8.57 -1.79 -0.32
CA GLY A 64 -8.88 -1.89 1.10
C GLY A 64 -8.10 -0.85 1.93
N PRO A 65 -8.75 -0.08 2.82
CA PRO A 65 -8.16 1.09 3.48
C PRO A 65 -6.92 0.79 4.33
N LYS A 66 -6.77 -0.45 4.81
CA LYS A 66 -5.60 -0.88 5.60
C LYS A 66 -4.36 -1.13 4.74
N ARG A 67 -4.53 -1.49 3.47
CA ARG A 67 -3.43 -1.95 2.61
C ARG A 67 -2.53 -0.80 2.17
N LYS A 68 -3.11 0.38 1.93
CA LYS A 68 -2.37 1.51 1.36
C LYS A 68 -1.35 2.10 2.33
N GLU A 69 -1.68 2.21 3.62
CA GLU A 69 -0.73 2.67 4.64
C GLU A 69 0.36 1.63 4.92
N GLU A 70 -0.01 0.36 4.99
CA GLU A 70 0.94 -0.76 5.15
C GLU A 70 1.91 -0.87 3.97
N GLU A 71 1.42 -0.76 2.73
CA GLU A 71 2.24 -0.76 1.51
C GLU A 71 3.16 0.46 1.44
N LEU A 72 2.67 1.64 1.82
CA LEU A 72 3.47 2.86 1.83
C LEU A 72 4.55 2.82 2.92
N TYR A 73 4.24 2.24 4.08
CA TYR A 73 5.22 1.98 5.14
C TYR A 73 6.28 0.98 4.67
N ALA A 74 5.87 -0.15 4.08
CA ALA A 74 6.79 -1.16 3.56
C ALA A 74 7.70 -0.60 2.46
N ALA A 75 7.17 0.21 1.55
CA ALA A 75 7.95 0.88 0.51
C ALA A 75 8.98 1.87 1.09
N LYS A 76 8.60 2.67 2.09
CA LYS A 76 9.51 3.58 2.78
C LYS A 76 10.62 2.83 3.54
N ALA A 77 10.27 1.74 4.23
CA ALA A 77 11.24 0.90 4.93
C ALA A 77 12.24 0.26 3.95
N MET A 78 11.76 -0.24 2.80
CA MET A 78 12.61 -0.75 1.72
C MET A 78 13.58 0.31 1.19
N LEU A 79 13.10 1.53 0.90
CA LEU A 79 13.94 2.62 0.41
C LEU A 79 15.00 3.07 1.44
N GLY A 80 14.65 3.16 2.72
CA GLY A 80 15.61 3.44 3.79
C GLY A 80 16.70 2.36 3.90
N ASN A 81 16.33 1.09 3.70
CA ASN A 81 17.30 0.00 3.67
C ASN A 81 18.26 0.11 2.47
N VAL A 82 17.80 0.57 1.30
CA VAL A 82 18.66 0.72 0.11
C VAL A 82 19.80 1.73 0.35
N GLU A 83 19.50 2.86 0.99
CA GLU A 83 20.53 3.87 1.33
C GLU A 83 21.56 3.30 2.31
N SER A 84 21.11 2.52 3.31
CA SER A 84 22.01 1.82 4.23
C SER A 84 22.85 0.72 3.53
N ILE A 85 22.30 0.04 2.52
CA ILE A 85 23.01 -1.00 1.74
C ILE A 85 24.10 -0.38 0.87
N LEU A 86 23.84 0.77 0.23
CA LEU A 86 24.83 1.50 -0.58
C LEU A 86 26.03 1.96 0.26
N LEU A 87 25.77 2.49 1.46
CA LEU A 87 26.81 2.94 2.39
C LEU A 87 27.63 1.75 2.93
N ASN A 88 26.97 0.66 3.30
CA ASN A 88 27.64 -0.58 3.72
C ASN A 88 28.47 -1.20 2.60
N GLY A 89 27.96 -1.22 1.37
CA GLY A 89 28.66 -1.76 0.21
C GLY A 89 29.96 -1.04 -0.10
N ALA A 90 29.95 0.29 -0.08
CA ALA A 90 31.16 1.09 -0.26
C ALA A 90 32.19 0.83 0.85
N LYS A 91 31.74 0.77 2.11
CA LYS A 91 32.59 0.41 3.26
C LYS A 91 33.27 -0.94 3.06
N PHE A 92 32.55 -2.00 2.66
CA PHE A 92 33.12 -3.33 2.47
C PHE A 92 34.24 -3.37 1.42
N ILE A 93 34.11 -2.60 0.34
CA ILE A 93 35.15 -2.53 -0.70
C ILE A 93 36.34 -1.73 -0.17
N LEU A 94 36.09 -0.56 0.42
CA LEU A 94 37.13 0.33 0.91
C LEU A 94 37.89 -0.25 2.10
N ASP A 95 37.24 -1.06 2.94
CA ASP A 95 37.89 -1.79 4.04
C ASP A 95 38.98 -2.74 3.52
N LYS A 96 38.69 -3.47 2.43
CA LYS A 96 39.70 -4.36 1.81
C LYS A 96 40.87 -3.57 1.24
N VAL A 97 40.59 -2.41 0.63
CA VAL A 97 41.65 -1.53 0.11
C VAL A 97 42.49 -0.99 1.27
N TYR A 98 41.85 -0.49 2.34
CA TYR A 98 42.50 0.03 3.55
C TYR A 98 43.46 -1.00 4.17
N ASP A 99 43.04 -2.26 4.25
CA ASP A 99 43.88 -3.36 4.73
C ASP A 99 45.01 -3.69 3.74
N SER A 100 44.73 -3.71 2.44
CA SER A 100 45.71 -4.08 1.40
C SER A 100 46.89 -3.10 1.30
N ILE A 101 46.66 -1.81 1.60
CA ILE A 101 47.71 -0.78 1.61
C ILE A 101 48.45 -0.72 2.95
N GLY A 102 48.12 -1.60 3.90
CA GLY A 102 48.78 -1.72 5.19
C GLY A 102 48.34 -0.72 6.25
N PHE A 103 47.29 0.07 5.99
CA PHE A 103 46.75 1.04 6.95
C PHE A 103 46.01 0.39 8.12
N ASN A 104 45.64 -0.89 8.00
CA ASN A 104 45.15 -1.71 9.12
C ASN A 104 46.12 -1.84 10.29
N ARG A 105 47.40 -1.51 10.10
CA ARG A 105 48.39 -1.44 11.19
C ARG A 105 48.17 -0.23 12.11
N VAL A 106 47.41 0.76 11.65
CA VAL A 106 46.96 1.88 12.50
C VAL A 106 45.73 1.39 13.26
N ASP A 107 45.89 1.12 14.55
CA ASP A 107 44.82 0.65 15.44
C ASP A 107 43.86 1.78 15.83
N ASP A 108 43.27 2.41 14.81
CA ASP A 108 42.33 3.52 14.93
C ASP A 108 41.12 3.28 14.01
N ASN A 109 40.06 2.71 14.58
CA ASN A 109 38.81 2.50 13.86
C ASN A 109 38.13 3.83 13.47
N VAL A 110 38.32 4.90 14.26
CA VAL A 110 37.73 6.22 13.93
C VAL A 110 38.36 6.75 12.65
N LEU A 111 39.68 6.64 12.50
CA LEU A 111 40.37 6.98 11.27
C LEU A 111 39.85 6.17 10.07
N ARG A 112 39.64 4.86 10.25
CA ARG A 112 39.10 3.98 9.21
C ARG A 112 37.71 4.44 8.73
N HIS A 113 36.80 4.71 9.65
CA HIS A 113 35.46 5.22 9.32
C HIS A 113 35.50 6.61 8.68
N LEU A 114 36.40 7.49 9.13
CA LEU A 114 36.59 8.83 8.55
C LEU A 114 37.08 8.75 7.11
N VAL A 115 38.02 7.85 6.80
CA VAL A 115 38.51 7.66 5.43
C VAL A 115 37.39 7.20 4.51
N VAL A 116 36.60 6.20 4.93
CA VAL A 116 35.44 5.72 4.16
C VAL A 116 34.44 6.85 3.92
N ALA A 117 34.05 7.57 4.98
CA ALA A 117 33.11 8.69 4.90
C ALA A 117 33.60 9.80 3.95
N ARG A 118 34.89 10.12 3.98
CA ARG A 118 35.49 11.17 3.13
C ARG A 118 35.64 10.76 1.67
N LEU A 119 35.86 9.49 1.39
CA LEU A 119 35.87 8.98 0.02
C LEU A 119 34.47 8.94 -0.58
N CYS A 120 33.46 8.58 0.21
CA CYS A 120 32.06 8.56 -0.25
C CYS A 120 31.43 9.96 -0.32
N HIS A 121 31.79 10.88 0.59
CA HIS A 121 31.20 12.21 0.72
C HIS A 121 32.27 13.32 0.84
N PRO A 122 33.15 13.50 -0.18
CA PRO A 122 34.32 14.39 -0.07
C PRO A 122 33.98 15.84 0.25
N MET A 123 32.86 16.35 -0.31
CA MET A 123 32.49 17.77 -0.22
C MET A 123 31.48 18.09 0.89
N SER A 124 30.96 17.08 1.60
CA SER A 124 29.89 17.28 2.61
C SER A 124 30.35 16.89 4.00
N ARG A 125 30.60 17.90 4.84
CA ARG A 125 30.85 17.69 6.27
C ARG A 125 29.63 17.11 6.98
N MET A 126 28.43 17.54 6.59
CA MET A 126 27.18 17.06 7.18
C MET A 126 26.96 15.57 6.91
N ALA A 127 27.13 15.14 5.65
CA ALA A 127 27.02 13.72 5.30
C ALA A 127 28.11 12.85 5.97
N THR A 128 29.30 13.42 6.22
CA THR A 128 30.34 12.74 7.00
C THR A 128 29.86 12.48 8.44
N VAL A 129 29.23 13.48 9.06
CA VAL A 129 28.67 13.36 10.42
C VAL A 129 27.52 12.34 10.44
N ASP A 130 26.64 12.36 9.45
CA ASP A 130 25.52 11.42 9.34
C ASP A 130 26.01 9.97 9.18
N TYR A 131 27.06 9.75 8.38
CA TYR A 131 27.70 8.44 8.26
C TYR A 131 28.30 7.94 9.58
N LEU A 132 28.94 8.81 10.34
CA LEU A 132 29.51 8.45 11.65
C LEU A 132 28.43 8.16 12.70
N ASN A 133 27.30 8.86 12.63
CA ASN A 133 26.18 8.71 13.56
C ASN A 133 25.27 7.51 13.23
N SER A 134 25.30 6.99 12.01
CA SER A 134 24.42 5.89 11.55
C SER A 134 24.79 4.50 12.09
N GLY A 135 25.74 4.41 13.03
CA GLY A 135 25.95 3.19 13.82
C GLY A 135 26.71 2.08 13.08
N HIS A 136 27.48 2.43 12.05
CA HIS A 136 28.47 1.53 11.44
C HIS A 136 29.59 1.24 12.45
N ARG A 137 29.34 0.39 13.45
CA ARG A 137 30.35 -0.18 14.37
C ARG A 137 30.85 -1.51 13.84
#